data_AF-A0A1D4RZ94-F1
#
_entry.id   AF-A0A1D4RZ94-F1
#
_cell.length_a   1.000
_cell.length_b   1.000
_cell.length_c   1.000
_cell.angle_alpha   90.00
_cell.angle_beta   90.00
_cell.angle_gamma   90.00
#
_symmetry.space_group_name_H-M   'P 1'
#
loop_
_entity.id
_entity.type
_entity.pdbx_description
1 polymer ?
#
loop_
_entity_poly.entity_id
_entity_poly.type
_entity_poly.pdbx_seq_one_letter_code
_entity_poly.pdbx_strand_id
1 'polypeptide(L)'
;MKTVKEVSEILNVSKQTIHYHLKNLPDDLKVKKTGNKTLIDDSVIAYLESVLNKRSSSKSTKNSSIFNEKMTKESTNKEEPMKASYDRYIDKYISHLESEIRQKNRQIDDLTIALKQEQSLNLNSQNILSHNESIESDDLNTKEDIFVSETPKKNEQKQSILSKLFQKK
;
A
#
# COMPACT_ATOMS: atom_id res chain seq x y z
N MET A 1 -14.01 -17.09 -34.67
CA MET A 1 -14.94 -16.07 -34.15
C MET A 1 -15.38 -16.44 -32.75
N LYS A 2 -15.47 -15.48 -31.83
CA LYS A 2 -15.89 -15.67 -30.44
C LYS A 2 -17.10 -14.79 -30.10
N THR A 3 -17.88 -15.19 -29.12
CA THR A 3 -19.01 -14.42 -28.62
C THR A 3 -18.56 -13.33 -27.63
N VAL A 4 -19.42 -12.35 -27.37
CA VAL A 4 -19.19 -11.34 -26.31
C VAL A 4 -18.91 -11.99 -24.96
N LYS A 5 -19.56 -13.11 -24.64
CA LYS A 5 -19.34 -13.84 -23.37
C LYS A 5 -17.90 -14.37 -23.31
N GLU A 6 -17.46 -15.09 -24.33
CA GLU A 6 -16.11 -15.67 -24.37
C GLU A 6 -15.03 -14.59 -24.37
N VAL A 7 -15.23 -13.50 -25.13
CA VAL A 7 -14.29 -12.37 -25.14
C VAL A 7 -14.24 -11.67 -23.77
N SER A 8 -15.38 -11.54 -23.07
CA SER A 8 -15.41 -10.96 -21.73
C SER A 8 -14.63 -11.79 -20.71
N GLU A 9 -14.67 -13.12 -20.85
CA GLU A 9 -13.91 -14.06 -20.01
C GLU A 9 -12.41 -14.00 -20.34
N ILE A 10 -12.03 -13.98 -21.62
CA ILE A 10 -10.63 -13.89 -22.06
C ILE A 10 -9.99 -12.58 -21.58
N LEU A 11 -10.69 -11.46 -21.72
CA LEU A 11 -10.20 -10.13 -21.37
C LEU A 11 -10.44 -9.77 -19.91
N ASN A 12 -11.04 -10.66 -19.12
CA ASN A 12 -11.39 -10.47 -17.72
C ASN A 12 -12.13 -9.13 -17.45
N VAL A 13 -13.15 -8.84 -18.27
CA VAL A 13 -13.99 -7.63 -18.15
C VAL A 13 -15.47 -7.98 -18.22
N SER A 14 -16.34 -7.05 -17.84
CA SER A 14 -17.78 -7.27 -17.96
C SER A 14 -18.24 -7.32 -19.42
N LYS A 15 -19.33 -8.05 -19.70
CA LYS A 15 -19.98 -8.05 -21.02
C LYS A 15 -20.41 -6.65 -21.44
N GLN A 16 -20.87 -5.81 -20.49
CA GLN A 16 -21.21 -4.41 -20.75
C GLN A 16 -19.99 -3.62 -21.25
N THR A 17 -18.81 -3.85 -20.67
CA THR A 17 -17.57 -3.22 -21.09
C THR A 17 -17.24 -3.57 -22.54
N ILE A 18 -17.36 -4.84 -22.92
CA ILE A 18 -17.19 -5.27 -24.30
C ILE A 18 -18.21 -4.56 -25.20
N HIS A 19 -19.50 -4.57 -24.86
CA HIS A 19 -20.52 -3.87 -25.65
C HIS A 19 -20.27 -2.38 -25.83
N TYR A 20 -19.79 -1.70 -24.79
CA TYR A 20 -19.42 -0.29 -24.86
C TYR A 20 -18.31 -0.04 -25.90
N HIS A 21 -17.29 -0.89 -25.91
CA HIS A 21 -16.19 -0.76 -26.86
C HIS A 21 -16.59 -1.17 -28.29
N LEU A 22 -17.44 -2.19 -28.42
CA LEU A 22 -17.99 -2.58 -29.73
C LEU A 22 -18.84 -1.47 -30.37
N LYS A 23 -19.48 -0.61 -29.57
CA LYS A 23 -20.24 0.55 -30.10
C LYS A 23 -19.32 1.63 -30.70
N ASN A 24 -18.06 1.68 -30.26
CA ASN A 24 -17.08 2.69 -30.64
C ASN A 24 -15.90 2.07 -31.41
N LEU A 25 -16.16 1.00 -32.18
CA LEU A 25 -15.16 0.41 -33.06
C LEU A 25 -14.81 1.37 -34.18
N PRO A 26 -13.53 1.42 -34.60
CA PRO A 26 -13.15 2.11 -35.81
C PRO A 26 -13.76 1.41 -37.05
N ASP A 27 -14.00 2.18 -38.11
CA ASP A 27 -14.82 1.74 -39.26
C ASP A 27 -14.23 0.56 -40.05
N ASP A 28 -12.92 0.34 -39.93
CA ASP A 28 -12.16 -0.77 -40.49
C ASP A 28 -12.43 -2.10 -39.77
N LEU A 29 -12.91 -2.05 -38.53
CA LEU A 29 -13.21 -3.21 -37.70
C LEU A 29 -14.72 -3.42 -37.56
N LYS A 30 -15.20 -4.60 -37.95
CA LYS A 30 -16.63 -4.93 -37.91
C LYS A 30 -16.87 -6.23 -37.15
N VAL A 31 -17.98 -6.26 -36.42
CA VAL A 31 -18.50 -7.47 -35.79
C VAL A 31 -19.66 -8.03 -36.60
N LYS A 32 -19.80 -9.36 -36.62
CA LYS A 32 -20.93 -10.02 -37.28
C LYS A 32 -22.01 -10.30 -36.26
N LYS A 33 -23.28 -10.19 -36.67
CA LYS A 33 -24.42 -10.65 -35.86
C LYS A 33 -24.97 -11.93 -36.46
N THR A 34 -25.15 -12.94 -35.61
CA THR A 34 -25.77 -14.21 -35.98
C THR A 34 -26.90 -14.46 -34.99
N GLY A 35 -28.13 -14.17 -35.43
CA GLY A 35 -29.30 -14.13 -34.54
C GLY A 35 -29.10 -13.15 -33.39
N ASN A 36 -29.30 -13.63 -32.16
CA ASN A 36 -29.17 -12.83 -30.93
C ASN A 36 -27.73 -12.74 -30.40
N LYS A 37 -26.74 -13.26 -31.14
CA LYS A 37 -25.33 -13.30 -30.72
C LYS A 37 -24.47 -12.41 -31.61
N THR A 38 -23.57 -11.67 -30.98
CA THR A 38 -22.49 -10.95 -31.68
C THR A 38 -21.26 -11.84 -31.72
N LEU A 39 -20.73 -12.05 -32.92
CA LEU A 39 -19.49 -12.77 -33.21
C LEU A 39 -18.37 -11.77 -33.52
N ILE A 40 -17.26 -11.96 -32.81
CA ILE A 40 -16.09 -11.09 -32.76
C ILE A 40 -14.91 -11.86 -33.35
N ASP A 41 -14.22 -11.23 -34.30
CA ASP A 41 -13.01 -11.77 -34.94
C ASP A 41 -11.76 -11.44 -34.13
N ASP A 42 -10.69 -12.19 -34.36
CA ASP A 42 -9.45 -12.07 -33.57
C ASP A 42 -8.80 -10.68 -33.73
N SER A 43 -8.98 -10.02 -34.88
CA SER A 43 -8.54 -8.63 -35.11
C SER A 43 -9.23 -7.63 -34.18
N VAL A 44 -10.54 -7.81 -33.96
CA VAL A 44 -11.33 -7.00 -33.04
C VAL A 44 -10.92 -7.28 -31.59
N ILE A 45 -10.61 -8.54 -31.26
CA ILE A 45 -10.13 -8.92 -29.93
C ILE A 45 -8.79 -8.23 -29.64
N ALA A 46 -7.84 -8.27 -30.58
CA ALA A 46 -6.54 -7.60 -30.44
C ALA A 46 -6.70 -6.08 -30.24
N TYR A 47 -7.64 -5.45 -30.96
CA TYR A 47 -7.98 -4.04 -30.73
C TYR A 47 -8.52 -3.81 -29.31
N LEU A 48 -9.47 -4.63 -28.85
CA LEU A 48 -10.04 -4.53 -27.51
C LEU A 48 -8.97 -4.68 -26.42
N GLU A 49 -8.04 -5.62 -26.57
CA GLU A 49 -6.87 -5.78 -25.67
C GLU A 49 -6.05 -4.49 -25.61
N SER A 50 -5.73 -3.89 -26.75
CA SER A 50 -4.94 -2.65 -26.81
C SER A 50 -5.62 -1.49 -26.09
N VAL A 51 -6.95 -1.35 -26.22
CA VAL A 51 -7.73 -0.27 -25.60
C VAL A 51 -7.86 -0.47 -24.10
N LEU A 52 -8.06 -1.71 -23.65
CA LEU A 52 -8.18 -2.03 -22.23
C LEU A 52 -6.84 -1.86 -21.51
N ASN A 53 -5.73 -2.27 -22.13
CA ASN A 53 -4.39 -2.10 -21.57
C ASN A 53 -3.99 -0.63 -21.46
N LYS A 54 -4.34 0.22 -22.45
CA LYS A 54 -4.16 1.68 -22.36
C LYS A 54 -4.93 2.31 -21.18
N ARG A 55 -6.08 1.76 -20.81
CA ARG A 55 -6.86 2.24 -19.66
C ARG A 55 -6.30 1.77 -18.32
N SER A 56 -5.68 0.59 -18.27
CA SER A 56 -4.98 0.13 -17.06
C SER A 56 -3.81 1.07 -16.70
N SER A 57 -3.02 1.48 -17.69
CA SER A 57 -1.97 2.50 -17.49
C SER A 57 -2.51 3.91 -17.26
N SER A 58 -3.78 4.18 -17.63
CA SER A 58 -4.44 5.47 -17.43
C SER A 58 -5.28 5.56 -16.15
N LYS A 59 -5.54 4.45 -15.44
CA LYS A 59 -6.31 4.50 -14.17
C LYS A 59 -5.47 5.07 -13.01
N SER A 60 -4.14 5.10 -13.12
CA SER A 60 -3.28 5.87 -12.21
C SER A 60 -3.35 7.39 -12.47
N THR A 61 -3.90 7.82 -13.60
CA THR A 61 -3.96 9.22 -14.04
C THR A 61 -5.02 10.05 -13.30
N LYS A 62 -5.82 9.47 -12.39
CA LYS A 62 -6.77 10.27 -11.59
C LYS A 62 -6.09 11.08 -10.47
N ASN A 63 -4.85 10.75 -10.13
CA ASN A 63 -3.99 11.58 -9.25
C ASN A 63 -2.96 12.41 -10.04
N SER A 64 -2.90 12.29 -11.37
CA SER A 64 -1.95 13.05 -12.20
C SER A 64 -2.49 14.41 -12.64
N SER A 65 -3.43 15.00 -11.88
CA SER A 65 -3.96 16.36 -12.13
C SER A 65 -2.88 17.44 -12.13
N ILE A 66 -1.64 17.12 -11.74
CA ILE A 66 -0.49 18.03 -11.74
C ILE A 66 0.24 18.02 -13.12
N PHE A 67 -0.07 17.09 -14.03
CA PHE A 67 0.65 16.97 -15.31
C PHE A 67 -0.08 17.51 -16.54
N ASN A 68 -1.24 18.16 -16.34
CA ASN A 68 -1.89 18.97 -17.38
C ASN A 68 -1.52 20.44 -17.21
N GLU A 69 -0.23 20.74 -17.04
CA GLU A 69 0.23 22.11 -17.24
C GLU A 69 0.38 22.35 -18.74
N LYS A 70 -0.56 23.15 -19.25
CA LYS A 70 -0.62 23.75 -20.57
C LYS A 70 0.75 23.80 -21.28
N MET A 71 0.95 22.98 -22.30
CA MET A 71 1.77 23.41 -23.43
C MET A 71 0.93 24.37 -24.27
N THR A 72 0.79 25.58 -23.76
CA THR A 72 0.39 26.73 -24.56
C THR A 72 1.40 26.89 -25.68
N LYS A 73 0.85 26.91 -26.89
CA LYS A 73 1.48 27.29 -28.15
C LYS A 73 2.49 28.41 -27.96
N GLU A 74 3.77 28.11 -28.09
CA GLU A 74 4.76 29.13 -28.45
C GLU A 74 5.64 28.56 -29.55
N SER A 75 5.31 28.99 -30.76
CA SER A 75 6.07 28.76 -31.97
C SER A 75 7.45 29.39 -31.84
N THR A 76 8.51 28.58 -31.88
CA THR A 76 9.75 28.99 -32.53
C THR A 76 10.26 27.85 -33.38
N ASN A 77 10.50 28.18 -34.65
CA ASN A 77 11.04 27.30 -35.68
C ASN A 77 12.41 26.77 -35.26
N LYS A 78 12.47 25.60 -34.65
CA LYS A 78 13.61 24.67 -34.68
C LYS A 78 13.04 23.27 -34.63
N GLU A 79 13.24 22.49 -35.68
CA GLU A 79 13.06 21.04 -35.66
C GLU A 79 14.09 20.45 -34.69
N GLU A 80 13.86 20.60 -33.38
CA GLU A 80 14.39 19.60 -32.45
C GLU A 80 13.69 18.28 -32.80
N PRO A 81 14.44 17.18 -32.98
CA PRO A 81 13.85 15.95 -33.45
C PRO A 81 12.78 15.54 -32.44
N MET A 82 11.55 15.29 -32.90
CA MET A 82 10.43 14.78 -32.08
C MET A 82 10.86 13.70 -31.06
N LYS A 83 11.90 12.95 -31.40
CA LYS A 83 12.59 11.98 -30.55
C LYS A 83 13.10 12.55 -29.21
N ALA A 84 13.75 13.71 -29.19
CA ALA A 84 14.29 14.32 -27.97
C ALA A 84 13.19 14.75 -26.99
N SER A 85 12.04 15.21 -27.50
CA SER A 85 10.86 15.53 -26.68
C SER A 85 10.24 14.28 -26.06
N TYR A 86 10.19 13.19 -26.82
CA TYR A 86 9.69 11.90 -26.37
C TYR A 86 10.62 11.25 -25.33
N ASP A 87 11.93 11.28 -25.55
CA ASP A 87 12.94 10.76 -24.62
C ASP A 87 12.85 11.50 -23.27
N ARG A 88 12.71 12.84 -23.30
CA ARG A 88 12.51 13.65 -22.09
C ARG A 88 11.21 13.32 -21.35
N TYR A 89 10.14 12.98 -22.07
CA TYR A 89 8.89 12.52 -21.45
C TYR A 89 9.08 11.17 -20.75
N ILE A 90 9.78 10.24 -21.40
CA ILE A 90 10.12 8.92 -20.83
C ILE A 90 10.93 9.11 -19.54
N ASP A 91 12.00 9.90 -19.57
CA ASP A 91 12.86 10.13 -18.42
C ASP A 91 12.10 10.72 -17.23
N LYS A 92 11.21 11.68 -17.50
CA LYS A 92 10.36 12.29 -16.46
C LYS A 92 9.36 11.28 -15.89
N TYR A 93 8.82 10.40 -16.72
CA TYR A 93 7.91 9.34 -16.30
C TYR A 93 8.63 8.28 -15.45
N ILE A 94 9.83 7.85 -15.87
CA ILE A 94 10.68 6.94 -15.10
C ILE A 94 11.01 7.55 -13.73
N SER A 95 11.46 8.81 -13.72
CA SER A 95 11.79 9.53 -12.48
C SER A 95 10.60 9.60 -11.50
N HIS A 96 9.40 9.80 -12.03
CA HIS A 96 8.17 9.80 -11.23
C HIS A 96 7.89 8.43 -10.61
N LEU A 97 7.96 7.36 -11.40
CA LEU A 97 7.77 5.99 -10.92
C LEU A 97 8.81 5.60 -9.88
N GLU A 98 10.08 5.93 -10.10
CA GLU A 98 11.15 5.67 -9.13
C GLU A 98 10.93 6.38 -7.80
N SER A 99 10.46 7.63 -7.84
CA SER A 99 10.11 8.39 -6.64
C SER A 99 8.96 7.73 -5.87
N GLU A 100 7.92 7.29 -6.58
CA GLU A 100 6.78 6.61 -5.97
C GLU A 100 7.19 5.28 -5.31
N ILE A 101 8.05 4.49 -5.97
CA ILE A 101 8.61 3.25 -5.41
C ILE A 101 9.42 3.55 -4.15
N ARG A 102 10.27 4.58 -4.17
CA ARG A 102 11.06 4.98 -2.98
C ARG A 102 10.17 5.41 -1.82
N GLN A 103 9.09 6.13 -2.08
CA GLN A 103 8.13 6.53 -1.04
C GLN A 103 7.43 5.32 -0.43
N LYS A 104 6.94 4.40 -1.26
CA LYS A 104 6.30 3.16 -0.80
C LYS A 104 7.25 2.28 0.01
N ASN A 105 8.52 2.17 -0.39
CA ASN A 105 9.52 1.41 0.36
C ASN A 105 9.77 2.01 1.76
N ARG A 106 9.86 3.34 1.88
CA ARG A 106 9.99 4.00 3.20
C ARG A 106 8.79 3.70 4.10
N GLN A 107 7.57 3.74 3.55
CA GLN A 107 6.37 3.38 4.31
C GLN A 107 6.41 1.93 4.80
N ILE A 108 6.91 1.01 3.97
CA ILE A 108 7.10 -0.39 4.36
C ILE A 108 8.15 -0.52 5.47
N ASP A 109 9.25 0.22 5.38
CA ASP A 109 10.30 0.23 6.41
C ASP A 109 9.75 0.73 7.75
N ASP A 110 9.02 1.85 7.74
CA ASP A 110 8.40 2.43 8.95
C ASP A 110 7.40 1.45 9.59
N LEU A 111 6.53 0.82 8.78
CA LEU A 111 5.59 -0.20 9.26
C LEU A 111 6.31 -1.42 9.81
N THR A 112 7.43 -1.82 9.20
CA THR A 112 8.24 -2.96 9.66
C THR A 112 8.88 -2.67 11.01
N ILE A 113 9.38 -1.45 11.21
CA ILE A 113 9.94 -1.01 12.50
C ILE A 113 8.85 -1.01 13.58
N ALA A 114 7.69 -0.42 13.29
CA ALA A 114 6.56 -0.38 14.23
C ALA A 114 6.10 -1.78 14.64
N LEU A 115 5.99 -2.70 13.67
CA LEU A 115 5.61 -4.09 13.94
C LEU A 115 6.62 -4.81 14.84
N LYS A 116 7.93 -4.64 14.58
CA LYS A 116 8.99 -5.22 15.43
C LYS A 116 8.96 -4.68 16.85
N GLN A 117 8.67 -3.38 17.01
CA GLN A 117 8.53 -2.75 18.32
C GLN A 117 7.31 -3.31 19.07
N GLU A 118 6.16 -3.43 18.41
CA GLU A 118 4.94 -4.00 19.00
C GLU A 118 5.15 -5.45 19.45
N GLN A 119 5.77 -6.29 18.62
CA GLN A 119 6.10 -7.67 18.96
C GLN A 119 7.02 -7.76 20.18
N SER A 120 8.03 -6.88 20.25
CA SER A 120 8.98 -6.84 21.37
C SER A 120 8.31 -6.41 22.67
N LEU A 121 7.42 -5.41 22.62
CA LEU A 121 6.66 -4.95 23.78
C LEU A 121 5.68 -6.02 24.28
N ASN A 122 5.00 -6.72 23.38
CA ASN A 122 4.06 -7.79 23.73
C ASN A 122 4.78 -8.97 24.41
N LEU A 123 5.94 -9.39 23.89
CA LEU A 123 6.75 -10.42 24.54
C LEU A 123 7.23 -9.98 25.93
N ASN A 124 7.62 -8.71 26.09
CA ASN A 124 8.03 -8.19 27.38
C ASN A 124 6.84 -8.15 28.37
N SER A 125 5.66 -7.70 27.94
CA SER A 125 4.47 -7.70 28.79
C SER A 125 4.05 -9.10 29.22
N GLN A 126 4.14 -10.09 28.32
CA GLN A 126 3.86 -11.50 28.65
C GLN A 126 4.84 -12.06 29.68
N ASN A 127 6.14 -11.77 29.51
CA ASN A 127 7.16 -12.20 30.47
C ASN A 127 6.94 -11.56 31.85
N ILE A 128 6.60 -10.27 31.92
CA ILE A 128 6.32 -9.60 33.20
C ILE A 128 5.08 -10.20 33.86
N LEU A 129 4.00 -10.44 33.10
CA LEU A 129 2.78 -11.03 33.64
C LEU A 129 3.02 -12.44 34.17
N SER A 130 3.74 -13.28 33.42
CA SER A 130 4.04 -14.66 33.84
C SER A 130 4.90 -14.71 35.10
N HIS A 131 5.87 -13.79 35.25
CA HIS A 131 6.71 -13.72 36.45
C HIS A 131 5.92 -13.21 37.67
N ASN A 132 5.01 -12.25 37.49
CA ASN A 132 4.17 -11.76 38.58
C ASN A 132 3.14 -12.79 39.04
N GLU A 133 2.50 -13.53 38.14
CA GLU A 133 1.60 -14.64 38.50
C GLU A 133 2.32 -15.72 39.32
N SER A 134 3.57 -16.07 38.95
CA SER A 134 4.35 -17.04 39.74
C SER A 134 4.69 -16.55 41.14
N ILE A 135 5.01 -15.26 41.31
CA ILE A 135 5.35 -14.69 42.62
C ILE A 135 4.12 -14.62 43.53
N GLU A 136 2.95 -14.29 42.98
CA GLU A 136 1.70 -14.21 43.74
C GLU A 136 1.22 -15.60 44.18
N SER A 137 1.47 -16.64 43.39
CA SER A 137 1.18 -18.04 43.79
C SER A 137 2.15 -18.60 44.83
N ASP A 138 3.41 -18.11 44.86
CA ASP A 138 4.41 -18.62 45.80
C ASP A 138 4.28 -17.97 47.20
N ASP A 139 3.82 -16.73 47.33
CA ASP A 139 3.66 -16.04 48.64
C ASP A 139 2.39 -16.47 49.42
N LEU A 140 1.40 -17.09 48.74
CA LEU A 140 0.17 -17.58 49.39
C LEU A 140 0.32 -18.94 50.09
N ASN A 141 1.37 -19.71 49.79
CA ASN A 141 1.60 -21.02 50.42
C ASN A 141 2.41 -20.97 51.72
N THR A 142 2.79 -19.79 52.21
CA THR A 142 3.65 -19.63 53.40
C THR A 142 3.06 -18.79 54.54
N LYS A 143 1.79 -18.39 54.49
CA LYS A 143 1.18 -17.48 55.49
C LYS A 143 -0.05 -18.02 56.22
N GLU A 144 -0.07 -19.32 56.50
CA GLU A 144 -0.96 -19.89 57.53
C GLU A 144 -0.14 -20.62 58.58
N ASP A 145 0.67 -19.90 59.35
CA ASP A 145 0.79 -20.18 60.78
C ASP A 145 1.57 -19.08 61.51
N ILE A 146 1.23 -18.92 62.80
CA ILE A 146 1.87 -18.08 63.83
C ILE A 146 1.21 -16.72 64.07
N PHE A 147 0.20 -16.79 64.92
CA PHE A 147 -0.21 -15.77 65.90
C PHE A 147 0.99 -15.37 66.79
N VAL A 148 1.16 -14.07 67.08
CA VAL A 148 1.41 -13.45 68.41
C VAL A 148 1.96 -12.02 68.25
N SER A 149 1.42 -11.15 69.08
CA SER A 149 1.70 -9.73 69.33
C SER A 149 3.17 -9.36 69.55
N GLU A 150 3.59 -8.20 69.04
CA GLU A 150 4.21 -7.07 69.79
C GLU A 150 4.78 -6.04 68.80
N THR A 151 4.46 -4.76 69.01
CA THR A 151 5.32 -3.64 68.54
C THR A 151 6.22 -3.24 69.72
N PRO A 152 7.33 -2.46 69.57
CA PRO A 152 7.84 -1.73 68.39
C PRO A 152 9.38 -1.82 68.21
N LYS A 153 9.94 -1.25 67.12
CA LYS A 153 11.13 -0.37 67.15
C LYS A 153 11.54 0.18 65.78
N LYS A 154 11.85 1.48 65.77
CA LYS A 154 12.55 2.26 64.73
C LYS A 154 13.75 1.49 64.17
N ASN A 155 13.96 1.48 62.84
CA ASN A 155 15.21 2.02 62.29
C ASN A 155 15.20 2.27 60.76
N GLU A 156 15.86 3.36 60.39
CA GLU A 156 16.54 3.67 59.12
C GLU A 156 15.76 3.70 57.79
N GLN A 157 15.30 4.92 57.53
CA GLN A 157 15.09 5.56 56.23
C GLN A 157 16.23 5.21 55.23
N LYS A 158 15.99 4.29 54.30
CA LYS A 158 16.88 4.09 53.14
C LYS A 158 16.76 5.32 52.25
N GLN A 159 17.77 6.19 52.30
CA GLN A 159 17.87 7.34 51.41
C GLN A 159 17.94 6.86 49.96
N SER A 160 16.98 7.35 49.17
CA SER A 160 16.90 7.15 47.73
C SER A 160 18.16 7.66 47.03
N ILE A 161 18.70 6.83 46.13
CA ILE A 161 19.90 7.08 45.31
C ILE A 161 19.70 8.28 44.36
N LEU A 162 18.46 8.81 44.25
CA LEU A 162 18.10 9.92 43.37
C LEU A 162 18.44 11.31 43.93
N SER A 163 18.80 11.44 45.21
CA SER A 163 19.12 12.76 45.81
C SER A 163 20.49 13.32 45.40
N LYS A 164 21.39 12.49 44.84
CA LYS A 164 22.73 12.93 44.38
C LYS A 164 22.77 13.50 42.97
N LEU A 165 21.69 13.43 42.20
CA LEU A 165 21.70 13.86 40.79
C LEU A 165 21.23 15.30 40.56
N PHE A 166 20.67 15.97 41.58
CA PHE A 166 20.11 17.33 41.44
C PHE A 166 20.70 18.33 42.44
N GLN A 167 22.00 18.30 42.68
CA GLN A 167 22.70 19.45 43.25
C GLN A 167 23.86 19.88 42.34
N LYS A 168 23.50 20.64 41.32
CA LYS A 168 24.40 21.60 40.68
C LYS A 168 23.62 22.88 40.39
N LYS A 169 23.94 23.93 41.13
CA LYS A 169 23.85 25.32 40.71
C LYS A 169 25.25 25.89 40.81
#